data_AF-A0A554IBY0-F1
#
_entry.id   AF-A0A554IBY0-F1
#
_cell.length_a   1.000
_cell.length_b   1.000
_cell.length_c   1.000
_cell.angle_alpha   90.00
_cell.angle_beta   90.00
_cell.angle_gamma   90.00
#
_symmetry.space_group_name_H-M   'P 1'
#
loop_
_entity.id
_entity.type
_entity.pdbx_description
1 polymer ?
#
loop_
_entity_poly.entity_id
_entity_poly.type
_entity_poly.pdbx_seq_one_letter_code
_entity_poly.pdbx_strand_id
1 'polypeptide(L)'
;MMNLHVLKLTKIKTLSFVAAFTVLSVITPMAAHYFGGPTAGRIFLPLHFFVLTAGLLLGWRAGLVVGILTPLISYSVSGMPLLLVLPFVTMEVAAYGFFAGLLRENVKNIWVALI
;
A
#
# COMPACT_ATOMS: atom_id res chain seq x y z
N MET A 1 -13.98 24.19 -0.32
CA MET A 1 -13.57 23.00 0.47
C MET A 1 -14.72 22.01 0.45
N MET A 2 -14.77 21.03 -0.47
CA MET A 2 -15.93 20.13 -0.46
C MET A 2 -15.71 18.77 -1.10
N ASN A 3 -15.96 17.75 -0.26
CA ASN A 3 -16.50 16.41 -0.51
C ASN A 3 -16.01 15.68 -1.75
N LEU A 4 -14.87 15.02 -1.60
CA LEU A 4 -14.72 13.68 -2.14
C LEU A 4 -15.13 12.72 -1.03
N HIS A 5 -15.93 11.71 -1.38
CA HIS A 5 -16.28 10.59 -0.48
C HIS A 5 -14.99 9.81 -0.17
N VAL A 6 -14.06 10.39 0.59
CA VAL A 6 -13.16 9.62 1.45
C VAL A 6 -14.10 8.86 2.37
N LEU A 7 -13.92 7.55 2.51
CA LEU A 7 -14.74 6.80 3.44
C LEU A 7 -14.63 7.48 4.81
N LYS A 8 -15.72 8.13 5.25
CA LYS A 8 -15.81 8.76 6.58
C LYS A 8 -15.87 7.64 7.61
N LEU A 9 -14.71 7.08 7.89
CA LEU A 9 -14.52 6.02 8.86
C LEU A 9 -14.20 6.66 10.20
N THR A 10 -14.79 6.13 11.26
CA THR A 10 -14.33 6.38 12.62
C THR A 10 -12.87 5.94 12.74
N LYS A 11 -12.06 6.63 13.56
CA LYS A 11 -10.62 6.34 13.73
C LYS A 11 -10.31 4.84 13.86
N ILE A 12 -11.13 4.09 14.60
CA ILE A 12 -11.01 2.64 14.81
C ILE A 12 -11.16 1.84 13.50
N LYS A 13 -12.14 2.20 12.66
CA LYS A 13 -12.37 1.54 11.37
C LYS A 13 -11.23 1.84 10.40
N THR A 14 -10.75 3.09 10.35
CA THR A 14 -9.58 3.46 9.52
C THR A 14 -8.36 2.63 9.90
N LEU A 15 -8.08 2.47 11.19
CA LEU A 15 -6.98 1.64 11.68
C LEU A 15 -7.15 0.18 11.26
N SER A 16 -8.37 -0.35 11.34
CA SER A 16 -8.68 -1.73 10.91
C SER A 16 -8.40 -1.95 9.43
N PHE A 17 -8.78 -0.99 8.57
CA PHE A 17 -8.48 -1.08 7.13
C PHE A 17 -6.99 -0.91 6.85
N VAL A 18 -6.29 0.01 7.52
CA VAL A 18 -4.83 0.14 7.40
C VAL A 18 -4.12 -1.17 7.73
N ALA A 19 -4.51 -1.83 8.83
CA ALA A 19 -3.98 -3.13 9.21
C ALA A 19 -4.29 -4.20 8.15
N ALA A 20 -5.54 -4.27 7.69
CA ALA A 20 -5.96 -5.23 6.66
C ALA A 20 -5.18 -5.06 5.35
N PHE A 21 -5.07 -3.83 4.83
CA PHE A 21 -4.29 -3.55 3.63
C PHE A 21 -2.82 -3.89 3.81
N THR A 22 -2.23 -3.56 4.97
CA THR A 22 -0.84 -3.92 5.27
C THR A 22 -0.62 -5.43 5.25
N VAL A 23 -1.50 -6.19 5.90
CA VAL A 23 -1.43 -7.66 5.94
C VAL A 23 -1.59 -8.26 4.54
N LEU A 24 -2.56 -7.77 3.76
CA LEU A 24 -2.76 -8.21 2.38
C LEU A 24 -1.53 -7.91 1.50
N SER A 25 -0.94 -6.73 1.64
CA SER A 25 0.29 -6.34 0.93
C SER A 25 1.47 -7.25 1.23
N VAL A 26 1.57 -7.78 2.46
CA VAL A 26 2.67 -8.68 2.88
C VAL A 26 2.40 -10.12 2.45
N ILE A 27 1.18 -10.62 2.64
CA ILE A 27 0.82 -12.02 2.33
C ILE A 27 0.85 -12.27 0.83
N THR A 28 0.43 -11.31 0.00
CA THR A 28 0.31 -11.55 -1.45
C THR A 28 1.64 -11.89 -2.14
N PRO A 29 2.73 -11.12 -1.98
CA PRO A 29 4.02 -11.51 -2.55
C PRO A 29 4.57 -12.80 -1.92
N MET A 30 4.27 -13.06 -0.63
CA MET A 30 4.68 -14.29 0.03
C MET A 30 3.99 -15.53 -0.59
N ALA A 31 2.69 -15.43 -0.87
CA ALA A 31 1.93 -16.46 -1.58
C ALA A 31 2.44 -16.62 -3.02
N ALA A 32 2.72 -15.53 -3.73
CA ALA A 32 3.25 -15.58 -5.09
C ALA A 32 4.62 -16.28 -5.16
N HIS A 33 5.51 -16.03 -4.19
CA HIS A 33 6.77 -16.77 -4.07
C HIS A 33 6.56 -18.25 -3.76
N TYR A 34 5.58 -18.59 -2.92
CA TYR A 34 5.28 -19.98 -2.56
C TYR A 34 4.74 -20.79 -3.74
N PHE A 35 3.82 -20.23 -4.54
CA PHE A 35 3.15 -20.95 -5.62
C PHE A 35 3.84 -20.86 -6.99
N GLY A 36 4.55 -19.76 -7.29
CA GLY A 36 5.13 -19.51 -8.61
C GLY A 36 6.66 -19.31 -8.62
N GLY A 37 7.32 -19.49 -7.47
CA GLY A 37 8.76 -19.27 -7.33
C GLY A 37 9.18 -17.80 -7.32
N PRO A 38 10.49 -17.52 -7.19
CA PRO A 38 11.03 -16.16 -7.04
C PRO A 38 10.74 -15.24 -8.22
N THR A 39 10.54 -15.81 -9.41
CA THR A 39 10.25 -15.07 -10.65
C THR A 39 8.79 -14.63 -10.70
N ALA A 40 7.86 -15.43 -10.18
CA ALA A 40 6.44 -15.07 -10.14
C ALA A 40 6.16 -13.89 -9.19
N GLY A 41 6.89 -13.80 -8.07
CA GLY A 41 6.80 -12.64 -7.17
C GLY A 41 7.43 -11.36 -7.71
N ARG A 42 8.24 -11.43 -8.78
CA ARG A 42 8.70 -10.23 -9.51
C ARG A 42 7.71 -9.80 -10.60
N ILE A 43 6.99 -10.75 -11.20
CA ILE A 43 6.02 -10.49 -12.28
C ILE A 43 4.71 -9.96 -11.71
N PHE A 44 4.25 -10.56 -10.62
CA PHE A 44 3.21 -9.97 -9.80
C PHE A 44 3.86 -8.86 -8.98
N LEU A 45 3.48 -7.60 -9.21
CA LEU A 45 3.79 -6.42 -8.39
C LEU A 45 2.70 -6.15 -7.31
N PRO A 46 2.13 -7.14 -6.58
CA PRO A 46 0.92 -6.94 -5.82
C PRO A 46 1.15 -6.04 -4.60
N LEU A 47 2.40 -5.89 -4.16
CA LEU A 47 2.75 -5.06 -3.00
C LEU A 47 2.39 -3.59 -3.24
N HIS A 48 2.58 -3.08 -4.46
CA HIS A 48 2.21 -1.70 -4.80
C HIS A 48 0.69 -1.52 -4.89
N PHE A 49 -0.02 -2.52 -5.42
CA PHE A 49 -1.47 -2.43 -5.64
C PHE A 49 -2.25 -2.19 -4.33
N PHE A 50 -1.94 -2.93 -3.27
CA PHE A 50 -2.62 -2.77 -1.98
C PHE A 50 -2.27 -1.46 -1.28
N VAL A 51 -1.06 -0.95 -1.47
CA VAL A 51 -0.62 0.35 -0.93
C VAL A 51 -1.29 1.51 -1.67
N LEU A 52 -1.35 1.44 -3.00
CA LEU A 52 -2.05 2.41 -3.85
C LEU A 52 -3.54 2.45 -3.54
N THR A 53 -4.19 1.28 -3.42
CA THR A 53 -5.61 1.21 -3.07
C THR A 53 -5.87 1.72 -1.66
N ALA A 54 -4.99 1.45 -0.69
CA ALA A 54 -5.09 2.05 0.65
C ALA A 54 -5.02 3.58 0.60
N GLY A 55 -4.08 4.15 -0.17
CA GLY A 55 -3.98 5.60 -0.39
C GLY A 55 -5.24 6.17 -1.07
N LEU A 56 -5.69 5.56 -2.16
CA LEU A 56 -6.86 6.00 -2.91
C LEU A 56 -8.17 5.91 -2.12
N LEU A 57 -8.31 4.96 -1.20
CA LEU A 57 -9.56 4.74 -0.44
C LEU A 57 -9.61 5.48 0.89
N LEU A 58 -8.46 5.57 1.59
CA LEU A 58 -8.36 6.05 2.96
C LEU A 58 -7.65 7.41 3.09
N GLY A 59 -7.08 7.94 2.01
CA GLY A 59 -6.37 9.23 1.95
C GLY A 59 -4.85 9.09 2.15
N TRP A 60 -4.12 10.22 1.99
CA TRP A 60 -2.65 10.21 1.94
C TRP A 60 -2.01 9.72 3.24
N ARG A 61 -2.62 10.03 4.40
CA ARG A 61 -2.12 9.62 5.72
C ARG A 61 -2.11 8.10 5.86
N ALA A 62 -3.21 7.47 5.49
CA ALA A 62 -3.34 6.02 5.56
C ALA A 62 -2.46 5.34 4.51
N GLY A 63 -2.42 5.85 3.28
CA GLY A 63 -1.54 5.34 2.22
C GLY A 63 -0.06 5.38 2.59
N LEU A 64 0.41 6.50 3.17
CA LEU A 64 1.79 6.64 3.63
C LEU A 64 2.11 5.66 4.76
N VAL A 65 1.23 5.52 5.75
CA VAL A 65 1.43 4.58 6.87
C VAL A 65 1.47 3.13 6.37
N VAL A 66 0.51 2.74 5.52
CA VAL A 66 0.49 1.39 4.92
C VAL A 66 1.76 1.15 4.10
N GLY A 67 2.21 2.14 3.33
CA GLY A 67 3.40 2.03 2.49
C GLY A 67 4.71 1.92 3.26
N ILE A 68 4.82 2.53 4.45
CA ILE A 68 5.98 2.36 5.33
C ILE A 68 5.92 1.04 6.10
N LEU A 69 4.76 0.70 6.65
CA LEU A 69 4.61 -0.50 7.48
C LEU A 69 4.76 -1.80 6.68
N THR A 70 4.31 -1.81 5.43
CA THR A 70 4.31 -3.01 4.59
C THR A 70 5.72 -3.60 4.39
N PRO A 71 6.73 -2.87 3.88
CA PRO A 71 8.09 -3.40 3.72
C PRO A 71 8.76 -3.77 5.05
N LEU A 72 8.53 -2.99 6.11
CA LEU A 72 9.12 -3.23 7.43
C LEU A 72 8.59 -4.53 8.05
N ILE A 73 7.28 -4.77 7.96
CA ILE A 73 6.66 -6.00 8.45
C ILE A 73 7.06 -7.18 7.56
N SER A 74 7.05 -7.01 6.24
CA SER A 74 7.52 -8.05 5.31
C SER A 74 8.95 -8.50 5.64
N TYR A 75 9.86 -7.55 5.88
CA TYR A 75 11.23 -7.86 6.26
C TYR A 75 11.33 -8.56 7.61
N SER A 76 10.57 -8.10 8.59
CA SER A 76 10.56 -8.70 9.93
C SER A 76 10.07 -10.15 9.93
N VAL A 77 9.13 -10.50 9.05
CA VAL A 77 8.53 -11.84 8.98
C VAL A 77 9.30 -12.78 8.06
N SER A 78 9.78 -12.29 6.91
CA SER A 78 10.35 -13.14 5.84
C SER A 78 11.87 -13.00 5.66
N GLY A 79 12.49 -11.99 6.26
CA GLY A 79 13.88 -11.62 5.99
C GLY A 79 14.11 -10.98 4.61
N MET A 80 13.04 -10.76 3.83
CA MET A 80 13.06 -10.09 2.53
C MET A 80 12.28 -8.77 2.57
N PRO A 81 12.71 -7.70 1.88
CA PRO A 81 13.86 -7.59 0.97
C PRO A 81 15.20 -7.41 1.70
N LEU A 82 16.33 -7.54 0.99
CA LEU A 82 17.67 -7.31 1.56
C LEU A 82 17.75 -5.94 2.25
N LEU A 83 18.38 -5.87 3.44
CA LEU A 83 18.52 -4.63 4.24
C LEU A 83 19.07 -3.45 3.46
N LEU A 84 19.99 -3.70 2.52
CA LEU A 84 20.58 -2.66 1.69
C LEU A 84 19.55 -1.97 0.79
N VAL A 85 18.53 -2.71 0.35
CA VAL A 85 17.49 -2.25 -0.60
C VAL A 85 16.20 -1.87 0.12
N LEU A 86 16.01 -2.35 1.36
CA LEU A 86 14.87 -2.04 2.22
C LEU A 86 14.54 -0.53 2.32
N PRO A 87 15.48 0.39 2.63
CA PRO A 87 15.13 1.81 2.74
C PRO A 87 14.68 2.40 1.40
N PHE A 88 15.24 1.95 0.29
CA PHE A 88 14.84 2.38 -1.06
C PHE A 88 13.41 1.93 -1.37
N VAL A 89 13.11 0.63 -1.20
CA VAL A 89 11.76 0.06 -1.41
C VAL A 89 10.74 0.72 -0.48
N THR A 90 11.14 1.01 0.76
CA THR A 90 10.26 1.67 1.72
C THR A 90 9.89 3.08 1.27
N MET A 91 10.87 3.86 0.80
CA MET A 91 10.61 5.20 0.26
C MET A 91 9.76 5.15 -1.01
N GLU A 92 10.04 4.23 -1.92
CA GLU A 92 9.30 4.04 -3.17
C GLU A 92 7.81 3.71 -2.89
N VAL A 93 7.56 2.70 -2.06
CA VAL A 93 6.20 2.25 -1.72
C VAL A 93 5.45 3.30 -0.88
N ALA A 94 6.14 3.97 0.06
CA ALA A 94 5.56 5.08 0.81
C ALA A 94 5.19 6.26 -0.10
N ALA A 95 6.03 6.60 -1.07
CA ALA A 95 5.74 7.63 -2.05
C ALA A 95 4.50 7.27 -2.88
N TYR A 96 4.38 6.03 -3.35
CA TYR A 96 3.19 5.58 -4.06
C TYR A 96 1.91 5.72 -3.24
N GLY A 97 1.90 5.24 -1.98
CA GLY A 97 0.75 5.39 -1.09
C GLY A 97 0.41 6.85 -0.78
N PHE A 98 1.43 7.69 -0.61
CA PHE A 98 1.28 9.13 -0.36
C PHE A 98 0.69 9.87 -1.55
N PHE A 99 1.31 9.73 -2.74
CA PHE A 99 0.86 10.41 -3.96
C PHE A 99 -0.51 9.90 -4.41
N ALA A 100 -0.80 8.60 -4.27
CA ALA A 100 -2.13 8.06 -4.54
C ALA A 100 -3.20 8.69 -3.64
N GLY A 101 -2.92 8.84 -2.34
CA GLY A 101 -3.85 9.49 -1.43
C GLY A 101 -3.97 11.00 -1.63
N LEU A 102 -2.89 11.69 -2.02
CA LEU A 102 -2.96 13.10 -2.42
C LEU A 102 -3.79 13.26 -3.69
N LEU A 103 -3.60 12.41 -4.69
CA LEU A 103 -4.38 12.42 -5.92
C LEU A 103 -5.86 12.22 -5.59
N ARG A 104 -6.20 11.31 -4.68
CA ARG A 104 -7.57 11.15 -4.20
C ARG A 104 -8.13 12.42 -3.56
N GLU A 105 -7.35 13.14 -2.78
CA GLU A 105 -7.87 14.34 -2.09
C GLU A 105 -7.97 15.55 -3.02
N ASN A 106 -7.19 15.59 -4.10
CA ASN A 106 -7.14 16.71 -5.04
C ASN A 106 -7.95 16.48 -6.34
N VAL A 107 -8.22 15.22 -6.73
CA VAL A 107 -8.91 14.89 -7.99
C VAL A 107 -10.35 14.46 -7.73
N LYS A 108 -11.29 15.19 -8.32
CA LYS A 108 -12.74 15.01 -8.13
C LYS A 108 -13.31 13.66 -8.63
N ASN A 109 -12.67 13.02 -9.61
CA ASN A 109 -13.16 11.82 -10.25
C ASN A 109 -12.21 10.65 -10.01
N ILE A 110 -12.69 9.62 -9.31
CA ILE A 110 -11.96 8.36 -9.07
C ILE A 110 -11.49 7.74 -10.39
N TRP A 111 -12.31 7.85 -11.44
CA TRP A 111 -12.04 7.28 -12.77
C TRP A 111 -10.86 7.96 -13.46
N VAL A 112 -10.63 9.25 -13.19
CA VAL A 112 -9.47 9.99 -13.71
C VAL A 112 -8.22 9.66 -12.89
N ALA A 113 -8.37 9.22 -11.65
CA ALA A 113 -7.25 8.77 -10.82
C ALA A 113 -6.81 7.32 -11.11
N LEU A 114 -7.61 6.56 -11.88
CA LEU A 114 -7.36 5.17 -12.25
C LEU A 114 -6.85 4.99 -13.69
N ILE A 115 -6.84 6.06 -14.50
CA ILE A 115 -6.30 6.14 -15.86
C ILE A 115 -4.94 6.83 -15.79
#